data_AF-A0A6V7LYU5-F1
#
_entry.id   AF-A0A6V7LYU5-F1
#
_cell.length_a   1.000
_cell.length_b   1.000
_cell.length_c   1.000
_cell.angle_alpha   90.00
_cell.angle_beta   90.00
_cell.angle_gamma   90.00
#
_symmetry.space_group_name_H-M   'P 1'
#
loop_
_entity.id
_entity.type
_entity.pdbx_description
1 polymer ?
#
loop_
_entity_poly.entity_id
_entity_poly.type
_entity_poly.pdbx_seq_one_letter_code
_entity_poly.pdbx_strand_id
1 'polypeptide(L)' 'VEVEMIVPPDGGWGWVIVAASFMCNLFVDGIIFSFGVFLSQISEELGVSDASVALVGSLQTGFYLMA' A
#
# COMPACT_ATOMS: atom_id res chain seq x y z
N VAL A 1 33.93 -34.87 7.89
CA VAL A 1 33.02 -33.70 7.97
C VAL A 1 32.28 -33.68 6.65
N GLU A 2 31.10 -34.28 6.61
CA GLU A 2 30.21 -34.11 5.46
C GLU A 2 29.78 -32.64 5.45
N VAL A 3 30.18 -31.94 4.39
CA VAL A 3 29.68 -30.59 4.13
C VAL A 3 28.31 -30.80 3.51
N GLU A 4 27.28 -30.79 4.34
CA GLU A 4 25.90 -30.69 3.89
C GLU A 4 25.77 -29.35 3.18
N MET A 5 25.89 -29.37 1.85
CA MET A 5 25.56 -28.21 1.03
C MET A 5 24.05 -28.01 1.16
N ILE A 6 23.64 -27.09 2.03
CA ILE A 6 22.30 -26.50 1.98
C ILE A 6 22.23 -25.77 0.64
N VAL A 7 21.83 -26.48 -0.41
CA VAL A 7 21.35 -25.87 -1.64
C VAL A 7 20.17 -25.01 -1.20
N PRO A 8 20.20 -23.68 -1.32
CA PRO A 8 19.07 -22.86 -0.91
C PRO A 8 17.85 -23.36 -1.69
N PRO A 9 16.82 -23.90 -1.03
CA PRO A 9 15.83 -24.76 -1.70
C PRO A 9 15.01 -24.05 -2.78
N ASP A 10 15.08 -22.73 -2.87
CA ASP A 10 14.21 -21.90 -3.72
C ASP A 10 14.88 -20.58 -4.15
N GLY A 11 16.12 -20.62 -4.63
CA GLY A 11 16.95 -19.43 -4.92
C GLY A 11 16.36 -18.34 -5.84
N GLY A 12 15.22 -18.60 -6.49
CA GLY A 12 14.45 -17.62 -7.28
C GLY A 12 13.24 -17.02 -6.56
N TRP A 13 12.65 -17.62 -5.53
CA TRP A 13 11.39 -17.11 -4.96
C TRP A 13 11.53 -15.73 -4.31
N GLY A 14 12.75 -15.33 -3.93
CA GLY A 14 13.04 -14.00 -3.43
C GLY A 14 12.64 -12.89 -4.41
N TRP A 15 12.81 -13.06 -5.73
CA TRP A 15 12.44 -12.00 -6.69
C TRP A 15 10.92 -11.86 -6.84
N VAL A 16 10.17 -12.96 -6.67
CA VAL A 16 8.70 -12.95 -6.66
C VAL A 16 8.19 -12.19 -5.44
N ILE A 17 8.80 -12.43 -4.28
CA ILE A 17 8.48 -11.70 -3.04
C ILE A 17 8.80 -10.22 -3.20
N VAL A 18 9.96 -9.85 -3.76
CA VAL A 18 10.32 -8.45 -4.02
C VAL A 18 9.33 -7.78 -4.99
N ALA A 19 8.93 -8.47 -6.07
CA ALA A 19 7.95 -7.96 -7.02
C ALA A 19 6.57 -7.78 -6.38
N ALA A 20 6.14 -8.74 -5.56
CA ALA A 20 4.88 -8.65 -4.82
C ALA A 20 4.90 -7.51 -3.80
N SER A 21 5.98 -7.37 -3.03
CA SER A 21 6.19 -6.26 -2.09
C SER A 21 6.19 -4.91 -2.81
N PHE A 22 6.85 -4.81 -3.97
CA PHE A 22 6.84 -3.58 -4.77
C PHE A 22 5.43 -3.22 -5.24
N MET A 23 4.66 -4.19 -5.74
CA MET A 23 3.27 -3.96 -6.14
C MET A 23 2.40 -3.51 -4.96
N CYS A 24 2.54 -4.14 -3.79
CA CYS A 24 1.81 -3.74 -2.60
C CYS A 24 2.11 -2.27 -2.22
N ASN A 25 3.38 -1.87 -2.18
CA ASN A 25 3.75 -0.48 -1.89
C ASN A 25 3.21 0.48 -2.96
N LEU A 26 3.34 0.11 -4.25
CA LEU A 26 2.83 0.90 -5.37
C LEU A 26 1.32 1.15 -5.26
N PHE A 27 0.53 0.13 -4.92
CA PHE A 27 -0.92 0.28 -4.75
C PHE A 27 -1.25 1.15 -3.55
N VAL A 28 -0.57 0.96 -2.42
CA VAL A 28 -0.88 1.75 -1.22
C VAL A 28 -0.55 3.22 -1.43
N ASP A 29 0.65 3.55 -1.92
CA ASP A 29 1.03 4.92 -2.25
C ASP A 29 0.15 5.50 -3.37
N GLY A 30 -0.18 4.70 -4.38
CA GLY A 30 -1.03 5.10 -5.50
C GLY A 30 -2.46 5.46 -5.08
N ILE A 31 -3.05 4.68 -4.17
CA ILE A 31 -4.39 4.95 -3.62
C ILE A 31 -4.37 6.23 -2.79
N ILE A 32 -3.34 6.43 -1.95
CA ILE A 32 -3.20 7.64 -1.12
C ILE A 32 -3.11 8.90 -2.00
N PHE A 33 -2.29 8.86 -3.05
CA PHE A 33 -2.16 10.00 -3.98
C PHE A 33 -3.44 10.24 -4.80
N SER A 34 -4.11 9.18 -5.23
CA SER A 34 -5.32 9.30 -6.06
C SER A 34 -6.52 9.79 -5.27
N PHE A 35 -6.62 9.44 -3.98
CA PHE A 35 -7.73 9.83 -3.10
C PHE A 35 -7.95 11.36 -3.06
N GLY A 36 -6.88 12.15 -3.13
CA GLY A 36 -6.97 13.61 -3.14
C GLY A 36 -7.72 14.19 -4.35
N VAL A 37 -7.64 13.54 -5.51
CA VAL A 37 -8.34 13.98 -6.73
C VAL A 37 -9.84 13.70 -6.64
N PHE A 38 -10.22 12.59 -6.01
CA PHE A 38 -11.61 12.17 -5.88
C PHE A 38 -12.34 12.79 -4.68
N LEU A 39 -11.63 13.53 -3.82
CA LEU A 39 -12.19 14.04 -2.57
C LEU A 39 -13.43 14.93 -2.77
N SER A 40 -13.39 15.86 -3.73
CA SER A 40 -14.50 16.76 -4.03
C SER A 40 -15.71 16.03 -4.63
N GLN A 41 -15.46 15.04 -5.49
CA GLN A 41 -16.50 14.24 -6.13
C GLN A 41 -17.20 13.33 -5.11
N ILE A 42 -16.43 12.70 -4.21
CA ILE A 42 -16.96 11.85 -3.13
C ILE A 42 -17.80 12.69 -2.16
N SER A 43 -17.34 13.91 -1.84
CA SER A 43 -18.05 14.86 -0.99
C SER A 43 -19.41 15.26 -1.58
N GLU A 44 -19.45 15.57 -2.87
CA GLU A 44 -20.66 15.96 -3.59
C GLU A 44 -21.66 14.81 -3.75
N GLU A 45 -21.20 13.59 -4.06
CA GLU A 45 -22.07 12.41 -4.17
C GLU A 45 -22.67 11.96 -2.84
N LEU A 46 -21.90 12.05 -1.75
CA LEU A 46 -22.36 11.67 -0.41
C LEU A 46 -23.12 12.81 0.29
N GLY A 47 -23.03 14.05 -0.20
CA GLY A 47 -23.62 15.22 0.44
C GLY A 47 -23.03 15.55 1.82
N VAL A 48 -21.79 15.13 2.07
CA VAL A 48 -21.08 15.32 3.35
C VAL A 48 -20.03 16.41 3.18
N SER A 49 -19.60 17.07 4.26
CA SER A 49 -18.54 18.08 4.17
C SER A 49 -17.18 17.50 3.72
N ASP A 50 -16.42 18.27 2.95
CA ASP A 50 -15.05 17.94 2.52
C ASP A 50 -14.16 17.54 3.70
N ALA A 51 -14.37 18.14 4.87
CA ALA A 51 -13.63 17.84 6.09
C ALA A 51 -13.85 16.40 6.59
N SER A 52 -15.05 15.85 6.43
CA SER A 52 -15.35 14.46 6.80
C SER A 52 -14.70 13.46 5.85
N VAL A 53 -14.67 13.77 4.55
CA VAL A 53 -14.00 12.93 3.55
C VAL A 53 -12.47 13.02 3.71
N ALA A 54 -11.94 14.22 3.97
CA ALA A 54 -10.54 14.44 4.29
C ALA A 54 -10.10 13.71 5.57
N LEU A 55 -10.98 13.56 6.56
CA LEU A 55 -10.73 12.78 7.77
C LEU A 55 -10.43 11.30 7.44
N VAL A 56 -11.18 10.69 6.52
CA VAL A 56 -10.94 9.31 6.08
C VAL A 56 -9.57 9.18 5.42
N GLY A 57 -9.24 10.10 4.49
CA GLY A 57 -7.94 10.09 3.81
C GLY A 57 -6.76 10.33 4.75
N SER A 58 -6.89 11.26 5.69
CA SER A 58 -5.83 11.58 6.69
C SER A 58 -5.63 10.45 7.71
N LEU A 59 -6.69 9.78 8.14
CA LEU A 59 -6.58 8.57 8.96
C LEU A 59 -5.85 7.47 8.19
N GLN A 60 -6.19 7.24 6.92
CA GLN A 60 -5.53 6.24 6.08
C GLN A 60 -4.02 6.51 5.94
N THR A 61 -3.63 7.73 5.58
CA THR A 61 -2.21 8.11 5.50
C THR A 61 -1.53 8.04 6.88
N GLY A 62 -2.24 8.39 7.94
CA GLY A 62 -1.75 8.28 9.32
C GLY A 62 -1.42 6.84 9.72
N PHE A 63 -2.31 5.88 9.43
CA PHE A 63 -2.04 4.46 9.68
C PHE A 63 -0.93 3.90 8.79
N TYR A 64 -0.83 4.37 7.55
CA TYR A 64 0.26 3.97 6.66
C TYR A 64 1.64 4.41 7.16
N LEU A 65 1.77 5.62 7.70
CA LEU A 65 3.03 6.13 8.26
C LEU A 65 3.40 5.55 9.64
N MET A 66 2.46 4.89 10.31
CA MET A 66 2.70 4.23 11.61
C MET A 66 3.27 2.81 11.46
N ALA A 67 3.13 2.20 10.29
CA ALA A 67 3.71 0.89 9.96
C ALA A 67 5.17 1.03 9.50
#